data_AF-A0A952NCA5-F1
#
_entry.id   AF-A0A952NCA5-F1
#
_cell.length_a   1.000
_cell.length_b   1.000
_cell.length_c   1.000
_cell.angle_alpha   90.00
_cell.angle_beta   90.00
_cell.angle_gamma   90.00
#
_symmetry.space_group_name_H-M   'P 1'
#
loop_
_entity.id
_entity.type
_entity.pdbx_description
1 polymer ?
#
loop_
_entity_poly.entity_id
_entity_poly.type
_entity_poly.pdbx_seq_one_letter_code
_entity_poly.pdbx_strand_id
1 'polypeptide(L)'
;MMKKILILLTISFGVASMTMASVDPAPPVQEFVFKFRLKGETLEVRRPATNYEEAFDKAADVCFKHFKKSLGGHLSEDQGLDVIDVCANPRS
;
A
#
# COMPACT_ATOMS: atom_id res chain seq x y z
N MET A 1 -43.33 26.21 -55.56
CA MET A 1 -43.25 24.80 -55.14
C MET A 1 -41.81 24.31 -55.31
N MET A 2 -40.99 24.36 -54.25
CA MET A 2 -39.57 24.01 -54.32
C MET A 2 -39.34 22.58 -53.84
N LYS A 3 -38.71 21.77 -54.69
CA LYS A 3 -38.56 20.33 -54.53
C LYS A 3 -37.16 20.02 -53.97
N LYS A 4 -37.17 19.66 -52.68
CA LYS A 4 -36.25 18.80 -51.92
C LYS A 4 -34.74 18.88 -52.22
N ILE A 5 -34.03 19.48 -51.26
CA ILE A 5 -32.58 19.34 -51.05
C ILE A 5 -32.32 17.92 -50.52
N LEU A 6 -31.48 17.15 -51.22
CA LEU A 6 -31.04 15.82 -50.81
C LEU A 6 -29.70 15.96 -50.06
N ILE A 7 -29.75 15.90 -48.73
CA ILE A 7 -28.56 15.83 -47.87
C ILE A 7 -28.12 14.37 -47.81
N LEU A 8 -26.94 14.06 -48.37
CA LEU A 8 -26.29 12.76 -48.20
C LEU A 8 -25.70 12.69 -46.78
N LEU A 9 -26.34 11.90 -45.93
CA LEU A 9 -25.82 11.52 -44.61
C LEU A 9 -24.84 10.35 -44.78
N THR A 10 -23.54 10.63 -44.73
CA THR A 10 -22.51 9.59 -44.62
C THR A 10 -22.48 9.08 -43.18
N ILE A 11 -23.08 7.92 -42.94
CA ILE A 11 -22.99 7.21 -41.66
C ILE A 11 -21.68 6.42 -41.67
N SER A 12 -20.62 6.98 -41.09
CA SER A 12 -19.40 6.24 -40.75
C SER A 12 -19.64 5.47 -39.45
N PHE A 13 -20.10 4.22 -39.58
CA PHE A 13 -20.12 3.23 -38.49
C PHE A 13 -18.66 2.84 -38.16
N GLY A 14 -18.03 3.62 -37.27
CA GLY A 14 -16.80 3.19 -36.61
C GLY A 14 -17.16 2.15 -35.55
N VAL A 15 -16.88 0.89 -35.82
CA VAL A 15 -16.99 -0.19 -34.83
C VAL A 15 -15.88 0.01 -33.81
N ALA A 16 -16.16 0.75 -32.74
CA ALA A 16 -15.29 0.82 -31.58
C ALA A 16 -15.26 -0.56 -30.93
N SER A 17 -14.18 -1.31 -31.16
CA SER A 17 -13.90 -2.56 -30.46
C SER A 17 -13.63 -2.22 -28.99
N MET A 18 -14.65 -2.36 -28.15
CA MET A 18 -14.52 -2.27 -26.70
C MET A 18 -13.89 -3.57 -26.21
N THR A 19 -12.55 -3.61 -26.14
CA THR A 19 -11.85 -4.64 -25.37
C THR A 19 -12.17 -4.41 -23.90
N MET A 20 -13.02 -5.26 -23.33
CA MET A 20 -13.21 -5.32 -21.88
C MET A 20 -11.90 -5.82 -21.26
N ALA A 21 -11.14 -4.92 -20.65
CA ALA A 21 -10.06 -5.31 -19.76
C ALA A 21 -10.70 -6.08 -18.59
N SER A 22 -10.38 -7.37 -18.48
CA SER A 22 -10.72 -8.18 -17.32
C SER A 22 -10.01 -7.56 -16.11
N VAL A 23 -10.77 -6.90 -15.24
CA VAL A 23 -10.27 -6.46 -13.93
C VAL A 23 -10.17 -7.71 -13.07
N ASP A 24 -8.95 -8.16 -12.78
CA ASP A 24 -8.75 -9.20 -11.79
C ASP A 24 -9.38 -8.75 -10.46
N PRO A 25 -10.11 -9.64 -9.75
CA PRO A 25 -10.69 -9.28 -8.47
C PRO A 25 -9.58 -8.86 -7.51
N ALA A 26 -9.78 -7.72 -6.85
CA ALA A 26 -8.79 -7.19 -5.91
C ALA A 26 -8.46 -8.25 -4.83
N PRO A 27 -7.18 -8.43 -4.48
CA PRO A 27 -6.79 -9.37 -3.44
C PRO A 27 -7.51 -9.06 -2.12
N PRO A 28 -7.93 -10.09 -1.37
CA PRO A 28 -8.64 -9.90 -0.12
C PRO A 28 -7.74 -9.22 0.92
N VAL A 29 -8.32 -8.34 1.73
CA VAL A 29 -7.63 -7.72 2.85
C VAL A 29 -7.48 -8.75 3.97
N GLN A 30 -6.25 -8.98 4.42
CA GLN A 30 -5.92 -9.86 5.55
C GLN A 30 -5.24 -9.07 6.67
N GLU A 31 -5.39 -9.55 7.92
CA GLU A 31 -4.72 -8.93 9.07
C GLU A 31 -3.32 -9.54 9.28
N PHE A 32 -2.30 -8.68 9.28
CA PHE A 32 -0.92 -9.05 9.59
C PHE A 32 -0.54 -8.55 10.99
N VAL A 33 0.19 -9.37 11.74
CA VAL A 33 0.65 -9.05 13.10
C VAL A 33 2.17 -9.08 13.13
N PHE A 34 2.78 -8.00 13.61
CA PHE A 34 4.23 -7.85 13.74
C PHE A 34 4.58 -7.57 15.20
N LYS A 35 5.54 -8.31 15.77
CA LYS A 35 6.04 -8.03 17.12
C LYS A 35 7.51 -7.62 17.06
N PHE A 36 7.80 -6.47 17.64
CA PHE A 36 9.13 -5.91 17.72
C PHE A 36 9.59 -5.94 19.18
N ARG A 37 10.86 -6.23 19.41
CA ARG A 37 11.42 -6.31 20.77
C ARG A 37 12.75 -5.58 20.84
N LEU A 38 12.84 -4.59 21.71
CA LEU A 38 14.07 -3.84 21.96
C LEU A 38 14.24 -3.61 23.46
N LYS A 39 15.39 -4.02 24.00
CA LYS A 39 15.78 -3.75 25.41
C LYS A 39 14.71 -4.12 26.45
N GLY A 40 13.99 -5.22 26.22
CA GLY A 40 12.93 -5.73 27.11
C GLY A 40 11.53 -5.15 26.84
N GLU A 41 11.42 -4.09 26.05
CA GLU A 41 10.14 -3.57 25.59
C GLU A 41 9.64 -4.38 24.39
N THR A 42 8.33 -4.70 24.37
CA THR A 42 7.67 -5.37 23.25
C THR A 42 6.59 -4.47 22.66
N LEU A 43 6.61 -4.30 21.34
CA LEU A 43 5.59 -3.60 20.58
C LEU A 43 4.91 -4.58 19.61
N GLU A 44 3.57 -4.69 19.68
CA GLU A 44 2.78 -5.43 18.71
C GLU A 44 2.03 -4.45 17.79
N VAL A 45 2.14 -4.63 16.48
CA VAL A 45 1.46 -3.81 15.47
C VAL A 45 0.62 -4.72 14.57
N ARG A 46 -0.67 -4.38 14.44
CA ARG A 46 -1.62 -5.07 13.57
C ARG A 46 -1.94 -4.21 12.36
N ARG A 47 -1.81 -4.76 11.16
CA ARG A 47 -2.03 -4.05 9.89
C ARG A 47 -2.91 -4.88 8.95
N PRO A 48 -4.15 -4.43 8.67
CA PRO A 48 -4.91 -4.97 7.56
C PRO A 48 -4.29 -4.48 6.25
N ALA A 49 -3.95 -5.39 5.34
CA ALA A 49 -3.45 -5.05 4.01
C ALA A 49 -3.76 -6.16 3.00
N THR A 50 -3.58 -5.86 1.73
CA THR A 50 -3.74 -6.83 0.63
C THR A 50 -2.53 -7.73 0.46
N ASN A 51 -1.37 -7.31 0.97
CA ASN A 51 -0.12 -8.03 0.88
C ASN A 51 0.78 -7.72 2.08
N TYR A 52 1.76 -8.58 2.31
CA TYR A 52 2.66 -8.51 3.47
C TYR A 52 3.55 -7.27 3.43
N GLU A 53 4.09 -6.91 2.26
CA GLU A 53 5.06 -5.82 2.09
C GLU A 53 4.45 -4.47 2.51
N GLU A 54 3.24 -4.17 2.04
CA GLU A 54 2.50 -2.98 2.43
C GLU A 54 2.26 -2.94 3.95
N ALA A 55 1.81 -4.04 4.54
CA ALA A 55 1.59 -4.14 5.98
C ALA A 55 2.89 -3.97 6.78
N PHE A 56 3.98 -4.58 6.30
CA PHE A 56 5.29 -4.56 6.92
C PHE A 56 5.89 -3.15 6.91
N ASP A 57 5.88 -2.46 5.78
CA ASP A 57 6.40 -1.08 5.67
C ASP A 57 5.72 -0.15 6.68
N LYS A 58 4.40 -0.25 6.80
CA LYS A 58 3.62 0.53 7.78
C LYS A 58 3.87 0.10 9.22
N ALA A 59 4.23 -1.15 9.47
CA ALA A 59 4.58 -1.64 10.80
C ALA A 59 6.00 -1.22 11.21
N ALA A 60 6.96 -1.28 10.29
CA ALA A 60 8.34 -0.86 10.51
C ALA A 60 8.44 0.65 10.81
N ASP A 61 7.69 1.49 10.09
CA ASP A 61 7.61 2.94 10.37
C ASP A 61 7.05 3.22 11.78
N VAL A 62 6.01 2.48 12.20
CA VAL A 62 5.49 2.57 13.57
C VAL A 62 6.51 2.12 14.59
N CYS A 63 7.19 0.99 14.34
CA CYS A 63 8.25 0.49 15.20
C CYS A 63 9.36 1.54 15.41
N PHE A 64 9.86 2.14 14.32
CA PHE A 64 10.93 3.12 14.40
C PHE A 64 10.51 4.35 15.20
N LYS A 65 9.32 4.90 14.93
CA LYS A 65 8.77 6.05 15.64
C LYS A 65 8.57 5.75 17.13
N HIS A 66 8.06 4.57 17.44
CA HIS A 66 7.82 4.12 18.82
C HIS A 66 9.12 4.05 19.61
N PHE A 67 10.11 3.28 19.14
CA PHE A 67 11.36 3.12 19.88
C PHE A 67 12.24 4.36 19.86
N LYS A 68 12.21 5.16 18.78
CA LYS A 68 12.84 6.48 18.76
C LYS A 68 12.30 7.36 19.89
N LYS A 69 10.98 7.38 20.08
CA LYS A 69 10.34 8.15 21.16
C LYS A 69 10.67 7.55 22.54
N SER A 70 10.61 6.22 22.68
CA SER A 70 10.93 5.51 23.94
C SER A 70 12.35 5.80 24.42
N LEU A 71 13.30 5.97 23.50
CA LEU A 71 14.71 6.29 23.78
C LEU A 71 15.01 7.80 23.90
N GLY A 72 13.99 8.67 23.97
CA GLY A 72 14.17 10.12 24.18
C GLY A 72 14.19 10.98 22.91
N GLY A 73 13.82 10.43 21.76
CA GLY A 73 13.58 11.18 20.52
C GLY A 73 14.83 11.48 19.67
N HIS A 74 16.01 11.56 20.30
CA HIS A 74 17.30 11.67 19.63
C HIS A 74 18.10 10.39 19.84
N LEU A 75 18.46 9.73 18.74
CA LEU A 75 19.22 8.49 18.78
C LEU A 75 20.69 8.80 18.50
N SER A 76 21.59 8.25 19.31
CA SER A 76 22.97 8.04 18.87
C SER A 76 23.02 7.06 17.69
N GLU A 77 24.15 6.98 17.00
CA GLU A 77 24.33 6.08 15.86
C GLU A 77 24.04 4.62 16.25
N ASP A 78 24.67 4.13 17.32
CA ASP A 78 24.46 2.76 17.82
C ASP A 78 22.99 2.49 18.17
N GLN A 79 22.32 3.43 18.85
CA GLN A 79 20.89 3.30 19.14
C GLN A 79 20.04 3.32 17.86
N GLY A 80 20.43 4.10 16.86
CA GLY A 80 19.79 4.14 15.55
C GLY A 80 19.87 2.78 14.86
N LEU A 81 21.06 2.18 14.85
CA LEU A 81 21.32 0.86 14.26
C LEU A 81 20.54 -0.24 14.99
N ASP A 82 20.54 -0.24 16.33
CA ASP A 82 19.74 -1.17 17.14
C ASP A 82 18.25 -1.10 16.77
N VAL A 83 17.70 0.11 16.67
CA VAL A 83 16.28 0.32 16.33
C VAL A 83 15.99 -0.13 14.90
N ILE A 84 16.87 0.19 13.94
CA ILE A 84 16.71 -0.23 12.55
C ILE A 84 16.71 -1.76 12.43
N ASP A 85 17.66 -2.46 13.08
CA ASP A 85 17.75 -3.92 13.04
C ASP A 85 16.46 -4.57 13.56
N VAL A 86 15.96 -4.10 14.72
CA VAL A 86 14.70 -4.61 15.27
C VAL A 86 13.51 -4.33 14.36
N CYS A 87 13.39 -3.13 13.81
CA CYS A 87 12.24 -2.75 12.98
C CYS A 87 12.27 -3.37 11.59
N ALA A 88 13.45 -3.72 11.08
CA ALA A 88 13.61 -4.49 9.84
C ALA A 88 13.33 -5.99 10.04
N ASN A 89 13.35 -6.49 11.28
CA ASN A 89 13.31 -7.92 11.59
C ASN A 89 12.31 -8.26 12.72
N PRO A 90 10.99 -8.12 12.47
CA PRO A 90 9.96 -8.47 13.45
C PRO A 90 10.04 -9.95 13.81
N ARG A 91 9.85 -10.24 15.10
CA ARG A 91 9.61 -11.61 15.57
C ARG A 91 8.13 -11.90 15.38
N SER A 92 7.76 -12.93 14.62
CA SER A 92 6.37 -13.38 14.47
C SER A 92 5.76 -13.85 15.81
#